data_AF-A0A961JIB2-F1
#
_entry.id   AF-A0A961JIB2-F1
#
_cell.length_a   1.000
_cell.length_b   1.000
_cell.length_c   1.000
_cell.angle_alpha   90.00
_cell.angle_beta   90.00
_cell.angle_gamma   90.00
#
_symmetry.space_group_name_H-M   'P 1'
#
loop_
_entity.id
_entity.type
_entity.pdbx_description
1 polymer ?
#
loop_
_entity_poly.entity_id
_entity_poly.type
_entity_poly.pdbx_seq_one_letter_code
_entity_poly.pdbx_strand_id
1 'polypeptide(L)'
;MDTSPLAVAQEIDFSLWALFARATLTVKLVILLLVLSSVWSWAIIIQKHILYRWARREATIFDRAFWSGEPLDGLYEQIGAEPTGNSEKIFAAGMTEWRRSHRNDGALIAGASARIDRSMDVAINKEAEDLQSGLTVLATIGSTAPFVGLFGTV
;
A
#
# COMPACT_ATOMS: atom_id res chain seq x y z
N MET A 1 -46.17 -20.66 48.60
CA MET A 1 -45.38 -20.88 47.37
C MET A 1 -44.65 -19.59 47.11
N ASP A 2 -43.41 -19.53 47.59
CA ASP A 2 -42.58 -18.33 47.51
C ASP A 2 -42.18 -18.10 46.05
N THR A 3 -42.92 -17.22 45.36
CA THR A 3 -42.62 -16.77 44.00
C THR A 3 -41.56 -15.66 43.97
N SER A 4 -41.05 -15.25 45.14
CA SER A 4 -40.01 -14.24 45.30
C SER A 4 -38.68 -14.50 44.56
N PRO A 5 -38.17 -15.74 44.38
CA PRO A 5 -36.93 -15.93 43.62
C PRO A 5 -37.11 -15.80 42.10
N LEU A 6 -38.35 -15.83 41.58
CA LEU A 6 -38.63 -15.67 40.16
C LEU A 6 -38.68 -14.20 39.72
N ALA A 7 -38.93 -13.27 40.64
CA ALA A 7 -38.93 -11.83 40.37
C ALA A 7 -37.52 -11.22 40.26
N VAL A 8 -36.51 -11.85 40.87
CA VAL A 8 -35.10 -11.42 40.76
C VAL A 8 -34.47 -11.83 39.41
N ALA A 9 -35.08 -12.79 38.72
CA ALA A 9 -34.67 -13.20 37.37
C ALA A 9 -35.16 -12.23 36.27
N GLN A 10 -35.95 -11.21 36.62
CA GLN A 10 -36.45 -10.24 35.66
C GLN A 10 -35.35 -9.22 35.29
N GLU A 11 -34.85 -9.41 34.06
CA GLU A 11 -34.19 -8.43 33.19
C GLU A 11 -32.69 -8.18 33.39
N ILE A 12 -31.88 -9.24 33.24
CA ILE A 12 -30.56 -9.03 32.63
C ILE A 12 -30.79 -8.69 31.15
N ASP A 13 -30.85 -7.39 30.84
CA ASP A 13 -30.84 -6.92 29.45
C ASP A 13 -29.50 -7.26 28.79
N PHE A 14 -29.55 -8.15 27.80
CA PHE A 14 -28.42 -8.59 26.99
C PHE A 14 -28.28 -7.80 25.69
N SER A 15 -28.90 -6.62 25.58
CA SER A 15 -28.67 -5.72 24.46
C SER A 15 -27.18 -5.34 24.33
N LEU A 16 -26.70 -5.16 23.09
CA LEU A 16 -25.31 -4.76 22.83
C LEU A 16 -24.93 -3.47 23.57
N TRP A 17 -25.88 -2.55 23.68
CA TRP A 17 -25.72 -1.32 24.42
C TRP A 17 -25.59 -1.56 25.93
N ALA A 18 -26.46 -2.39 26.53
CA ALA A 18 -26.37 -2.72 27.95
C ALA A 18 -25.05 -3.44 28.29
N LEU A 19 -24.59 -4.35 27.43
CA LEU A 19 -23.30 -5.04 27.58
C LEU A 19 -22.12 -4.05 27.49
N PHE A 20 -22.13 -3.13 26.52
CA PHE A 20 -21.12 -2.09 26.41
C PHE A 20 -21.14 -1.13 27.61
N ALA A 21 -22.33 -0.71 28.06
CA ALA A 21 -22.48 0.20 29.19
C ALA A 21 -21.93 -0.40 30.50
N ARG A 22 -22.11 -1.71 30.71
CA ARG A 22 -21.60 -2.47 31.86
C ARG A 22 -20.08 -2.74 31.79
N ALA A 23 -19.46 -2.61 30.62
CA ALA A 23 -18.03 -2.85 30.46
C ALA A 23 -17.18 -1.83 31.25
N THR A 24 -15.99 -2.27 31.69
CA THR A 24 -15.03 -1.40 32.38
C THR A 24 -14.50 -0.31 31.43
N LEU A 25 -13.96 0.77 32.00
CA LEU A 25 -13.38 1.86 31.20
C LEU A 25 -12.31 1.35 30.23
N THR A 26 -11.46 0.43 30.67
CA THR A 26 -10.41 -0.20 29.84
C THR A 26 -11.00 -0.90 28.62
N VAL A 27 -12.03 -1.72 28.79
CA VAL A 27 -12.69 -2.43 27.68
C VAL A 27 -13.31 -1.44 26.69
N LYS A 28 -13.97 -0.38 27.20
CA LYS A 28 -14.57 0.66 26.35
C LYS A 28 -13.52 1.35 25.47
N LEU A 29 -12.35 1.66 26.03
CA LEU A 29 -11.22 2.24 25.28
C LEU A 29 -10.67 1.28 24.23
N VAL A 30 -10.51 0.00 24.57
CA VAL A 30 -10.06 -1.04 23.63
C VAL A 30 -11.03 -1.17 22.45
N ILE A 31 -12.34 -1.27 22.72
CA ILE A 31 -13.36 -1.35 21.66
C ILE A 31 -13.31 -0.11 20.76
N LEU A 32 -13.26 1.09 21.36
CA LEU A 32 -13.17 2.33 20.59
C LEU A 32 -11.94 2.37 19.69
N LEU A 33 -10.77 1.98 20.22
CA LEU A 33 -9.51 1.94 19.46
C LEU A 33 -9.58 0.93 18.32
N LEU A 34 -10.17 -0.25 18.54
CA LEU A 34 -10.33 -1.26 17.48
C LEU A 34 -11.28 -0.78 16.39
N VAL A 35 -12.37 -0.10 16.73
CA VAL A 35 -13.31 0.49 15.76
C VAL A 35 -12.60 1.56 14.93
N LEU A 36 -11.86 2.48 15.57
CA LEU A 36 -11.09 3.51 14.86
C LEU A 36 -10.04 2.89 13.93
N SER A 37 -9.31 1.87 14.41
CA SER A 37 -8.32 1.13 13.63
C SER A 37 -8.95 0.42 12.43
N SER A 38 -10.17 -0.09 12.57
CA SER A 38 -10.93 -0.73 11.48
C SER A 38 -11.30 0.28 10.39
N VAL A 39 -11.86 1.44 10.77
CA VAL A 39 -12.19 2.52 9.83
C VAL A 39 -10.94 3.00 9.09
N TRP A 40 -9.84 3.20 9.83
CA TRP A 40 -8.55 3.61 9.25
C TRP A 40 -8.00 2.57 8.27
N SER A 41 -8.09 1.28 8.62
CA SER A 41 -7.65 0.17 7.76
C SER A 41 -8.41 0.16 6.43
N TRP A 42 -9.73 0.34 6.48
CA TRP A 42 -10.56 0.44 5.27
C TRP A 42 -10.22 1.65 4.41
N ALA A 43 -9.93 2.80 5.00
CA ALA A 43 -9.48 3.98 4.26
C ALA A 43 -8.19 3.68 3.46
N ILE A 44 -7.20 3.05 4.09
CA ILE A 44 -5.95 2.63 3.42
C ILE A 44 -6.26 1.63 2.30
N ILE A 45 -7.09 0.61 2.55
CA ILE A 45 -7.44 -0.42 1.56
C ILE A 45 -8.05 0.21 0.30
N ILE A 46 -9.02 1.12 0.47
CA ILE A 46 -9.67 1.79 -0.66
C ILE A 46 -8.68 2.66 -1.43
N GLN A 47 -7.88 3.47 -0.74
CA GLN A 47 -6.85 4.31 -1.35
C GLN A 47 -5.87 3.47 -2.17
N LYS A 48 -5.36 2.36 -1.60
CA LYS A 48 -4.44 1.46 -2.30
C LYS A 48 -5.07 0.75 -3.47
N HIS A 49 -6.34 0.36 -3.35
CA HIS A 49 -7.04 -0.25 -4.46
C HIS A 49 -7.14 0.69 -5.67
N ILE A 50 -7.46 1.97 -5.44
CA ILE A 50 -7.51 2.99 -6.49
C ILE A 50 -6.11 3.20 -7.09
N LEU A 51 -5.10 3.38 -6.23
CA LEU A 51 -3.70 3.58 -6.65
C LEU A 51 -3.20 2.46 -7.56
N TYR A 52 -3.38 1.19 -7.15
CA TYR A 52 -2.93 0.05 -7.97
C TYR A 52 -3.70 -0.08 -9.28
N ARG A 53 -4.99 0.28 -9.29
CA ARG A 53 -5.77 0.31 -10.54
C ARG A 53 -5.24 1.36 -11.50
N TRP A 54 -4.84 2.54 -11.01
CA TRP A 54 -4.27 3.59 -11.85
C TRP A 54 -2.88 3.20 -12.33
N ALA A 55 -1.98 2.76 -11.45
CA ALA A 55 -0.64 2.31 -11.82
C ALA A 55 -0.67 1.18 -12.85
N ARG A 56 -1.60 0.22 -12.71
CA ARG A 56 -1.75 -0.88 -13.69
C ARG A 56 -2.28 -0.40 -15.04
N ARG A 57 -3.18 0.58 -15.07
CA ARG A 57 -3.65 1.18 -16.32
C ARG A 57 -2.52 1.89 -17.04
N GLU A 58 -1.75 2.69 -16.32
CA GLU A 58 -0.60 3.42 -16.85
C GLU A 58 0.44 2.45 -17.42
N ALA A 59 0.81 1.42 -16.64
CA ALA A 59 1.70 0.36 -17.10
C ALA A 59 1.20 -0.32 -18.38
N THR A 60 -0.12 -0.57 -18.50
CA THR A 60 -0.69 -1.18 -19.72
C THR A 60 -0.63 -0.26 -20.94
N ILE A 61 -0.67 1.06 -20.75
CA ILE A 61 -0.50 2.03 -21.84
C ILE A 61 0.96 2.05 -22.26
N PHE A 62 1.88 2.20 -21.30
CA PHE A 62 3.31 2.17 -21.54
C PHE A 62 3.77 0.87 -22.21
N ASP A 63 3.33 -0.29 -21.72
CA ASP A 63 3.69 -1.59 -22.29
C ASP A 63 3.31 -1.65 -23.78
N ARG A 64 2.14 -1.15 -24.17
CA ARG A 64 1.74 -1.13 -25.58
C ARG A 64 2.63 -0.24 -26.43
N ALA A 65 3.05 0.91 -25.91
CA ALA A 65 3.99 1.80 -26.59
C ALA A 65 5.38 1.16 -26.70
N PHE A 66 5.87 0.56 -25.61
CA PHE A 66 7.15 -0.14 -25.54
C PHE A 66 7.24 -1.32 -26.51
N TRP A 67 6.15 -2.11 -26.62
CA TRP A 67 6.07 -3.26 -27.53
C TRP A 67 5.59 -2.91 -28.95
N SER A 68 5.41 -1.63 -29.28
CA SER A 68 4.94 -1.18 -30.60
C SER A 68 5.98 -1.39 -31.73
N GLY A 69 7.25 -1.60 -31.36
CA GLY A 69 8.36 -1.69 -32.30
C GLY A 69 9.00 -0.34 -32.64
N GLU A 70 8.55 0.76 -32.05
CA GLU A 70 9.22 2.05 -32.13
C GLU A 70 10.61 1.99 -31.44
N PRO A 71 11.66 2.64 -32.00
CA PRO A 71 12.96 2.71 -31.35
C PRO A 71 12.87 3.31 -29.94
N LEU A 72 13.60 2.74 -28.99
CA LEU A 72 13.59 3.17 -27.58
C LEU A 72 13.97 4.65 -27.41
N ASP A 73 14.87 5.16 -28.25
CA ASP A 73 15.21 6.58 -28.24
C ASP A 73 14.04 7.48 -28.64
N GLY A 74 13.21 7.05 -29.60
CA GLY A 74 12.00 7.77 -30.01
C GLY A 74 10.96 7.79 -28.89
N LEU A 75 10.74 6.62 -28.25
CA LEU A 75 9.85 6.50 -27.10
C LEU A 75 10.31 7.39 -25.92
N TYR A 76 11.62 7.44 -25.66
CA TYR A 76 12.18 8.30 -24.61
C TYR A 76 12.03 9.80 -24.94
N GLU A 77 12.13 10.19 -26.20
CA GLU A 77 11.88 11.58 -26.63
C GLU A 77 10.42 12.00 -26.39
N GLN A 78 9.47 11.07 -26.54
CA GLN A 78 8.03 11.30 -26.30
C GLN A 78 7.70 11.39 -24.81
N ILE A 79 8.26 10.48 -24.01
CA ILE A 79 7.99 10.36 -22.56
C ILE A 79 8.77 11.41 -21.75
N GLY A 80 9.99 11.72 -22.17
CA GLY A 80 10.90 12.61 -21.47
C GLY A 80 11.64 11.97 -20.29
N ALA A 81 12.47 12.78 -19.62
CA ALA A 81 13.32 12.33 -18.50
C ALA A 81 12.58 12.20 -17.17
N GLU A 82 11.48 12.92 -16.99
CA GLU A 82 10.69 12.97 -15.74
C GLU A 82 9.22 12.63 -15.99
N PRO A 83 8.92 11.39 -16.37
CA PRO A 83 7.54 10.99 -16.59
C PRO A 83 6.77 10.76 -15.29
N THR A 84 5.45 10.71 -15.42
CA THR A 84 4.55 10.52 -14.29
C THR A 84 4.27 9.05 -13.98
N GLY A 85 4.26 8.17 -14.99
CA GLY A 85 3.95 6.76 -14.82
C GLY A 85 5.08 5.97 -14.14
N ASN A 86 4.73 5.03 -13.25
CA ASN A 86 5.73 4.23 -12.52
C ASN A 86 6.65 3.46 -13.48
N SER A 87 6.08 2.76 -14.47
CA SER A 87 6.86 2.02 -15.49
C SER A 87 7.69 2.96 -16.37
N GLU A 88 7.14 4.12 -16.72
CA GLU A 88 7.83 5.13 -17.53
C GLU A 88 9.06 5.67 -16.82
N LYS A 89 8.98 5.93 -15.50
CA LYS A 89 10.13 6.40 -14.72
C LYS A 89 11.26 5.38 -14.66
N ILE A 90 10.93 4.09 -14.55
CA ILE A 90 11.92 3.01 -14.60
C ILE A 90 12.62 3.00 -15.96
N PHE A 91 11.84 3.10 -17.04
CA PHE A 91 12.36 3.19 -18.40
C PHE A 91 13.24 4.44 -18.60
N ALA A 92 12.77 5.60 -18.16
CA ALA A 92 13.49 6.87 -18.27
C ALA A 92 14.82 6.84 -17.50
N ALA A 93 14.86 6.19 -16.32
CA ALA A 93 16.09 6.01 -15.55
C ALA A 93 17.12 5.14 -16.30
N GLY A 94 16.68 4.08 -16.97
CA GLY A 94 17.52 3.24 -17.82
C GLY A 94 18.03 3.98 -19.06
N MET A 95 17.13 4.66 -19.78
CA MET A 95 17.48 5.42 -20.99
C MET A 95 18.37 6.63 -20.72
N THR A 96 18.18 7.30 -19.58
CA THR A 96 19.08 8.38 -19.15
C THR A 96 20.50 7.86 -18.97
N GLU A 97 20.67 6.71 -18.31
CA GLU A 97 22.00 6.11 -18.12
C GLU A 97 22.57 5.55 -19.43
N TRP A 98 21.73 5.00 -20.31
CA TRP A 98 22.13 4.57 -21.67
C TRP A 98 22.70 5.73 -22.48
N ARG A 99 21.99 6.87 -22.53
CA ARG A 99 22.44 8.08 -23.23
C ARG A 99 23.72 8.65 -22.61
N ARG A 100 23.87 8.64 -21.27
CA ARG A 100 25.11 9.06 -20.58
C ARG A 100 26.29 8.10 -20.80
N SER A 101 26.00 6.84 -21.11
CA SER A 101 27.01 5.80 -21.30
C SER A 101 27.61 5.76 -22.70
N HIS A 102 27.13 6.60 -23.61
CA HIS A 102 27.72 6.79 -24.93
C HIS A 102 28.92 7.74 -24.83
N ARG A 103 30.07 7.29 -25.31
CA ARG A 103 31.25 8.14 -25.51
C ARG A 103 31.10 8.97 -26.78
N ASN A 104 31.86 10.06 -26.88
CA ASN A 104 31.91 10.91 -28.08
C ASN A 104 32.37 10.18 -29.36
N ASP A 105 32.99 9.00 -29.21
CA ASP A 105 33.42 8.11 -30.30
C ASP A 105 32.38 7.05 -30.68
N GLY A 106 31.18 7.10 -30.08
CA GLY A 106 30.08 6.15 -30.32
C GLY A 106 30.23 4.81 -29.59
N ALA A 107 31.31 4.59 -28.85
CA ALA A 107 31.49 3.38 -28.06
C ALA A 107 30.79 3.49 -26.69
N LEU A 108 30.27 2.37 -26.18
CA LEU A 108 29.76 2.31 -24.81
C LEU A 108 30.94 2.31 -23.82
N ILE A 109 30.82 3.11 -22.76
CA ILE A 109 31.76 3.06 -21.63
C ILE A 109 31.76 1.64 -21.03
N ALA A 110 32.92 1.12 -20.64
CA ALA A 110 33.02 -0.18 -19.97
C ALA A 110 32.04 -0.25 -18.77
N GLY A 111 31.29 -1.35 -18.68
CA GLY A 111 30.28 -1.55 -17.65
C GLY A 111 28.98 -0.74 -17.83
N ALA A 112 28.72 -0.15 -19.00
CA ALA A 112 27.48 0.56 -19.29
C ALA A 112 26.23 -0.25 -18.95
N SER A 113 26.13 -1.49 -19.42
CA SER A 113 25.00 -2.39 -19.12
C SER A 113 24.76 -2.54 -17.61
N ALA A 114 25.82 -2.80 -16.84
CA ALA A 114 25.71 -2.94 -15.39
C ALA A 114 25.26 -1.64 -14.68
N ARG A 115 25.60 -0.47 -15.23
CA ARG A 115 25.11 0.82 -14.70
C ARG A 115 23.65 1.05 -15.04
N ILE A 116 23.22 0.71 -16.26
CA ILE A 116 21.83 0.80 -16.69
C ILE A 116 20.96 -0.11 -15.85
N ASP A 117 21.35 -1.37 -15.68
CA ASP A 117 20.64 -2.34 -14.84
C ASP A 117 20.49 -1.81 -13.42
N ARG A 118 21.59 -1.30 -12.83
CA ARG A 118 21.56 -0.70 -11.50
C ARG A 118 20.64 0.53 -11.42
N SER A 119 20.65 1.40 -12.43
CA SER A 119 19.78 2.57 -12.49
C SER A 119 18.31 2.16 -12.50
N MET A 120 17.97 1.15 -13.32
CA MET A 120 16.63 0.58 -13.38
C MET A 120 16.24 -0.10 -12.07
N ASP A 121 17.12 -0.88 -11.44
CA ASP A 121 16.86 -1.53 -10.14
C ASP A 121 16.58 -0.51 -9.03
N VAL A 122 17.34 0.59 -8.99
CA VAL A 122 17.09 1.68 -8.03
C VAL A 122 15.73 2.32 -8.29
N ALA A 123 15.37 2.57 -9.54
CA ALA A 123 14.05 3.11 -9.89
C ALA A 123 12.92 2.12 -9.56
N ILE A 124 13.09 0.83 -9.82
CA ILE A 124 12.13 -0.23 -9.47
C ILE A 124 11.89 -0.24 -7.97
N ASN A 125 12.95 -0.24 -7.17
CA ASN A 125 12.82 -0.26 -5.71
C ASN A 125 12.12 1.00 -5.19
N LYS A 126 12.46 2.18 -5.72
CA LYS A 126 11.82 3.43 -5.35
C LYS A 126 10.32 3.44 -5.66
N GLU A 127 9.94 3.09 -6.88
CA GLU A 127 8.52 3.08 -7.27
C GLU A 127 7.76 1.95 -6.55
N ALA A 128 8.40 0.82 -6.23
CA ALA A 128 7.81 -0.23 -5.42
C ALA A 128 7.57 0.23 -3.97
N GLU A 129 8.52 0.94 -3.36
CA GLU A 129 8.37 1.51 -2.02
C GLU A 129 7.19 2.50 -1.96
N ASP A 130 7.10 3.40 -2.94
CA ASP A 130 5.98 4.36 -3.05
C ASP A 130 4.63 3.64 -3.16
N LEU A 131 4.57 2.58 -3.98
CA LEU A 131 3.38 1.74 -4.14
C LEU A 131 3.04 0.95 -2.87
N GLN A 132 4.02 0.53 -2.08
CA GLN A 132 3.84 -0.25 -0.85
C GLN A 132 3.63 0.61 0.40
N SER A 133 3.87 1.93 0.33
CA SER A 133 3.70 2.87 1.45
C SER A 133 2.40 2.65 2.24
N GLY A 134 2.43 2.59 3.56
CA GLY A 134 1.22 2.41 4.38
C GLY A 134 0.67 0.97 4.46
N LEU A 135 1.13 0.03 3.63
CA LEU A 135 0.82 -1.40 3.85
C LEU A 135 1.37 -1.91 5.18
N THR A 136 2.52 -1.38 5.63
CA THR A 136 3.10 -1.68 6.94
C THR A 136 2.13 -1.37 8.08
N VAL A 137 1.40 -0.26 8.01
CA VAL A 137 0.39 0.10 9.03
C VAL A 137 -0.72 -0.95 9.06
N LEU A 138 -1.20 -1.38 7.89
CA LEU A 138 -2.22 -2.41 7.77
C LEU A 138 -1.72 -3.75 8.35
N ALA A 139 -0.46 -4.11 8.10
CA ALA A 139 0.17 -5.30 8.65
C ALA A 139 0.33 -5.24 10.18
N THR A 140 0.69 -4.07 10.72
CA THR A 140 0.78 -3.85 12.16
C THR A 140 -0.59 -3.94 12.82
N ILE A 141 -1.61 -3.27 12.27
CA ILE A 141 -2.98 -3.34 12.81
C ILE A 141 -3.49 -4.79 12.75
N GLY A 142 -3.31 -5.48 11.62
CA GLY A 142 -3.75 -6.86 11.44
C GLY A 142 -3.09 -7.84 12.41
N SER A 143 -1.80 -7.66 12.72
CA SER A 143 -1.07 -8.55 13.63
C SER A 143 -1.29 -8.23 15.11
N THR A 144 -1.48 -6.95 15.47
CA THR A 144 -1.59 -6.52 16.87
C THR A 144 -3.02 -6.49 17.40
N ALA A 145 -4.04 -6.32 16.53
CA ALA A 145 -5.44 -6.23 16.94
C ALA A 145 -5.95 -7.41 17.81
N PRO A 146 -5.58 -8.68 17.55
CA PRO A 146 -6.00 -9.80 18.42
C PRO A 146 -5.48 -9.67 19.85
N PHE A 147 -4.24 -9.20 20.03
CA PHE A 147 -3.63 -9.01 21.35
C PHE A 147 -4.26 -7.82 22.09
N VAL A 148 -4.57 -6.74 21.37
CA VAL A 148 -5.30 -5.60 21.90
C VAL A 148 -6.70 -6.01 22.37
N GLY A 149 -7.39 -6.85 21.58
CA GLY A 149 -8.68 -7.42 21.97
C GLY A 149 -8.58 -8.31 23.21
N LEU A 150 -7.58 -9.20 23.26
CA LEU A 150 -7.33 -10.06 24.41
C LEU A 150 -7.06 -9.25 25.68
N PHE A 151 -6.26 -8.18 25.60
CA PHE A 151 -5.99 -7.28 26.73
C PHE A 151 -7.28 -6.70 27.33
N GLY A 152 -8.29 -6.40 26.53
CA GLY A 152 -9.58 -5.93 27.02
C GLY A 152 -10.39 -6.98 27.80
N THR A 153 -9.98 -8.25 27.76
CA THR A 153 -10.67 -9.36 28.44
C THR A 153 -9.96 -9.88 29.69
N VAL A 154 -8.71 -9.47 29.92
CA VAL A 154 -7.91 -9.81 31.12
C VAL A 154 -8.17 -8.79 32.22
#